data_AF-A0A2G5DZ39-F1
#
_entry.id   AF-A0A2G5DZ39-F1
#
_cell.length_a   1.000
_cell.length_b   1.000
_cell.length_c   1.000
_cell.angle_alpha   90.00
_cell.angle_beta   90.00
_cell.angle_gamma   90.00
#
_symmetry.space_group_name_H-M   'P 1'
#
loop_
_entity.id
_entity.type
_entity.pdbx_description
1 polymer ?
#
loop_
_entity_poly.entity_id
_entity_poly.type
_entity_poly.pdbx_seq_one_letter_code
_entity_poly.pdbx_strand_id
1 'polypeptide(L)'
;MEDSKTELSVLVDRSVGGSSLADGQMELMLHRRLLFDDSKGVAEALNETVCVDNECQGLTIKGNFYLRIDPLGEGAKWRRSF
;
A
#
# COMPACT_ATOMS: atom_id res chain seq x y z
N MET A 1 1.36 -13.18 -5.94
CA MET A 1 1.95 -14.35 -5.28
C MET A 1 1.31 -15.58 -5.88
N GLU A 2 2.06 -16.64 -6.13
CA GLU A 2 1.54 -17.83 -6.81
C GLU A 2 2.06 -19.09 -6.14
N ASP A 3 1.28 -20.16 -6.23
CA ASP A 3 1.68 -21.52 -5.93
C ASP A 3 1.37 -22.44 -7.12
N SER A 4 1.53 -23.75 -6.95
CA SER A 4 1.28 -24.73 -8.04
C SER A 4 -0.15 -24.77 -8.58
N LYS A 5 -1.12 -24.10 -7.93
CA LYS A 5 -2.55 -24.19 -8.26
C LYS A 5 -3.24 -22.83 -8.38
N THR A 6 -2.73 -21.81 -7.71
CA THR A 6 -3.44 -20.55 -7.48
C THR A 6 -2.51 -19.34 -7.59
N GLU A 7 -3.09 -18.22 -8.01
CA GLU A 7 -2.48 -16.90 -8.03
C GLU A 7 -3.30 -15.95 -7.14
N LEU A 8 -2.65 -15.31 -6.17
CA LEU A 8 -3.17 -14.17 -5.43
C LEU A 8 -2.65 -12.87 -6.04
N SER A 9 -3.59 -11.99 -6.43
CA SER A 9 -3.30 -10.67 -6.97
C SER A 9 -3.94 -9.57 -6.12
N VAL A 10 -3.20 -8.49 -5.90
CA VAL A 10 -3.70 -7.24 -5.29
C VAL A 10 -3.46 -6.10 -6.26
N LEU A 11 -4.52 -5.38 -6.64
CA LEU A 11 -4.43 -4.12 -7.38
C LEU A 11 -4.59 -2.95 -6.41
N VAL A 12 -3.77 -1.93 -6.62
CA VAL A 12 -3.66 -0.76 -5.76
C VAL A 12 -4.14 0.47 -6.52
N ASP A 13 -4.82 1.39 -5.82
CA ASP A 13 -5.28 2.65 -6.42
C ASP A 13 -4.20 3.73 -6.54
N ARG A 14 -3.03 3.50 -5.92
CA ARG A 14 -1.85 4.37 -5.93
C ARG A 14 -0.57 3.59 -5.69
N SER A 15 0.58 4.21 -5.93
CA SER A 15 1.88 3.63 -5.58
C SER A 15 1.99 3.42 -4.07
N VAL A 16 2.28 2.18 -3.67
CA VAL A 16 2.51 1.79 -2.27
C VAL A 16 3.75 0.90 -2.17
N GLY A 17 4.38 0.89 -1.00
CA GLY A 17 5.41 -0.10 -0.67
C GLY A 17 4.75 -1.42 -0.27
N GLY A 18 5.31 -2.55 -0.68
CA GLY A 18 4.79 -3.87 -0.34
C GLY A 18 5.89 -4.93 -0.34
N SER A 19 5.66 -6.02 0.39
CA SER A 19 6.61 -7.13 0.50
C SER A 19 5.91 -8.45 0.82
N SER A 20 6.68 -9.53 0.81
CA SER A 20 6.34 -10.88 1.27
C SER A 20 7.43 -11.31 2.25
N LEU A 21 7.27 -11.04 3.55
CA LEU A 21 8.33 -11.32 4.53
C LEU A 21 8.47 -12.82 4.88
N ALA A 22 7.51 -13.63 4.46
CA ALA A 22 7.49 -15.08 4.63
C ALA A 22 6.66 -15.71 3.51
N ASP A 23 6.80 -17.00 3.29
CA ASP A 23 6.03 -17.70 2.26
C ASP A 23 4.54 -17.69 2.57
N GLY A 24 3.71 -17.45 1.55
CA GLY A 24 2.25 -17.43 1.69
C GLY A 24 1.67 -16.15 2.29
N GLN A 25 2.47 -15.10 2.52
CA GLN A 25 1.98 -13.80 2.97
C GLN A 25 2.34 -12.66 2.02
N MET A 26 1.55 -11.60 2.10
CA MET A 26 1.81 -10.34 1.40
C MET A 26 1.34 -9.20 2.30
N GLU A 27 2.11 -8.12 2.33
CA GLU A 27 1.79 -6.92 3.09
C GLU A 27 1.98 -5.65 2.25
N LEU A 28 1.24 -4.61 2.61
CA LEU A 28 1.28 -3.29 1.97
C LEU A 28 1.37 -2.20 3.04
N MET A 29 2.26 -1.24 2.84
CA MET A 29 2.36 -0.05 3.69
C MET A 29 1.28 0.96 3.27
N LEU A 30 0.21 1.05 4.05
CA LEU A 30 -0.96 1.88 3.73
C LEU A 30 -0.72 3.38 3.95
N HIS A 31 -0.02 3.72 5.03
CA HIS A 31 0.29 5.10 5.44
C HIS A 31 1.51 5.05 6.36
N ARG A 32 2.38 6.05 6.30
CA ARG A 32 3.49 6.25 7.23
C ARG A 32 3.49 7.67 7.81
N ARG A 33 3.79 7.78 9.11
CA ARG A 33 4.01 9.03 9.83
C ARG A 33 5.28 8.89 10.65
N LEU A 34 6.21 9.82 10.48
CA LEU A 34 7.48 9.88 11.20
C LEU A 34 7.54 11.19 12.00
N LEU A 35 7.96 11.10 13.27
CA LEU A 35 8.08 12.27 14.15
C LEU A 35 9.46 12.93 14.07
N PHE A 36 10.38 12.32 13.31
CA PHE A 36 11.76 12.77 13.15
C PHE A 36 12.15 12.76 11.68
N ASP A 37 12.98 13.73 11.30
CA ASP A 37 13.65 13.79 9.99
C ASP A 37 14.69 12.69 9.85
N ASP A 38 14.90 12.20 8.63
CA ASP A 38 15.87 11.13 8.33
C ASP A 38 17.27 11.67 7.93
N SER A 39 17.43 13.00 7.95
CA SER A 39 18.64 13.74 7.62
C SER A 39 19.16 13.45 6.21
N LYS A 40 18.25 13.27 5.26
CA LYS A 40 18.56 13.09 3.82
C LYS A 40 18.33 14.33 2.95
N GLY A 41 18.00 15.46 3.56
CA GLY A 41 18.06 16.78 2.92
C GLY A 41 16.77 17.59 2.92
N VAL A 42 15.64 16.99 3.31
CA VAL A 42 14.35 17.71 3.40
C VAL A 42 14.27 18.54 4.68
N ALA A 43 14.92 18.09 5.76
CA ALA A 43 14.99 18.78 7.06
C ALA A 43 13.63 18.99 7.72
N GLU A 44 12.69 18.08 7.47
CA GLU A 44 11.38 18.04 8.11
C GLU A 44 10.97 16.60 8.37
N ALA A 45 10.23 16.37 9.44
CA ALA A 45 9.65 15.05 9.70
C ALA A 45 8.46 14.81 8.78
N LEU A 46 8.26 13.57 8.32
CA LEU A 46 7.06 13.18 7.59
C LEU A 46 5.85 13.12 8.52
N ASN A 47 5.30 14.28 8.83
CA ASN A 47 4.27 14.49 9.84
C ASN A 47 3.11 15.32 9.29
N GLU A 48 2.50 14.83 8.20
CA GLU A 48 1.40 15.51 7.51
C GLU A 48 0.18 15.69 8.44
N THR A 49 -0.36 16.91 8.48
CA THR A 49 -1.51 17.28 9.31
C THR A 49 -2.50 18.11 8.52
N VAL A 50 -3.77 18.06 8.92
CA VAL A 50 -4.86 18.90 8.42
C VAL A 50 -5.37 19.74 9.59
N CYS A 51 -5.42 21.06 9.41
CA CYS A 51 -5.86 21.99 10.44
C CYS A 51 -7.16 22.71 10.02
N VAL A 52 -8.16 22.72 10.91
CA VAL A 52 -9.43 23.44 10.75
C VAL A 52 -9.72 24.18 12.06
N ASP A 53 -10.06 25.46 12.00
CA ASP A 53 -10.39 26.29 13.17
C ASP A 53 -9.36 26.20 14.33
N ASN A 54 -8.06 26.27 14.00
CA ASN A 54 -6.92 26.11 14.92
C ASN A 54 -6.77 24.72 15.59
N GLU A 55 -7.56 23.72 15.18
CA GLU A 55 -7.38 22.34 15.57
C GLU A 55 -6.68 21.55 14.46
N CYS A 56 -5.50 21.01 14.76
CA CYS A 56 -4.72 20.21 13.82
C CYS A 56 -4.78 18.72 14.16
N GLN A 57 -5.07 17.89 13.16
CA GLN A 57 -5.11 16.44 13.28
C GLN A 57 -4.19 15.80 12.24
N GLY A 58 -3.78 14.55 12.48
CA GLY A 58 -2.99 13.79 11.51
C GLY A 58 -3.75 13.61 10.20
N LEU A 59 -3.06 13.71 9.06
CA LEU A 59 -3.66 13.46 7.77
C LEU A 59 -4.30 12.07 7.73
N THR A 60 -5.54 11.99 7.26
CA THR A 60 -6.24 10.72 7.04
C THR A 60 -6.33 10.47 5.54
N ILE A 61 -5.91 9.30 5.10
CA ILE A 61 -6.02 8.87 3.70
C ILE A 61 -7.05 7.73 3.59
N LYS A 62 -7.78 7.74 2.48
CA LYS A 62 -8.66 6.64 2.07
C LYS A 62 -8.15 6.09 0.75
N GLY A 63 -8.04 4.78 0.66
CA GLY A 63 -7.61 4.08 -0.55
C GLY A 63 -8.44 2.82 -0.78
N ASN A 64 -8.44 2.35 -2.03
CA ASN A 64 -9.09 1.12 -2.45
C ASN A 64 -8.04 0.08 -2.84
N PHE A 65 -8.28 -1.16 -2.43
CA PHE A 65 -7.47 -2.31 -2.77
C PHE A 65 -8.38 -3.40 -3.30
N TYR A 66 -8.02 -3.97 -4.44
CA TYR A 66 -8.79 -5.02 -5.08
C TYR A 66 -8.02 -6.32 -4.95
N LEU A 67 -8.62 -7.30 -4.28
CA LEU A 67 -8.06 -8.61 -4.06
C LEU A 67 -8.74 -9.61 -4.99
N ARG A 68 -7.95 -10.49 -5.62
CA ARG A 68 -8.49 -11.62 -6.35
C ARG A 68 -7.60 -12.85 -6.25
N ILE A 69 -8.24 -14.00 -6.14
CA ILE A 69 -7.61 -15.32 -6.20
C ILE A 69 -8.11 -15.99 -7.47
N ASP A 70 -7.20 -16.38 -8.35
CA ASP A 70 -7.49 -17.08 -9.60
C ASP A 70 -6.70 -18.40 -9.66
N PRO A 71 -7.14 -19.38 -10.46
CA PRO A 71 -6.29 -20.52 -10.82
C PRO A 71 -4.99 -20.05 -11.49
N LEU A 72 -3.92 -20.83 -11.31
CA LEU A 72 -2.63 -20.55 -11.95
C LEU A 72 -2.79 -20.41 -13.47
N GLY A 73 -2.31 -19.30 -14.04
CA GLY A 73 -2.41 -18.94 -15.45
C GLY A 73 -3.58 -18.03 -15.83
N GLU A 74 -4.61 -17.91 -14.98
CA GLU A 74 -5.82 -17.11 -15.29
C GLU A 74 -5.78 -15.69 -14.71
N GLY A 75 -4.96 -15.44 -13.68
CA GLY A 75 -4.90 -14.15 -12.99
C GLY A 75 -4.44 -12.98 -13.86
N ALA A 76 -3.63 -13.24 -14.90
CA ALA A 76 -3.15 -12.21 -15.83
C ALA A 76 -4.28 -11.52 -16.60
N LYS A 77 -5.37 -12.24 -16.89
CA LYS A 77 -6.54 -11.67 -17.57
C LYS A 77 -7.15 -10.58 -16.71
N TRP A 78 -7.39 -10.84 -15.42
CA TRP A 78 -7.98 -9.85 -14.52
C TRP A 78 -7.05 -8.67 -14.24
N ARG A 79 -5.76 -8.91 -14.02
CA ARG A 79 -4.76 -7.85 -13.74
C ARG A 79 -4.59 -6.82 -14.87
N ARG A 80 -5.03 -7.15 -16.09
CA ARG A 80 -4.87 -6.32 -17.30
C ARG A 80 -6.19 -6.02 -18.02
N SER A 81 -7.30 -6.50 -17.49
CA SER A 81 -8.62 -6.16 -18.03
C SER A 81 -9.03 -4.83 -17.41
N PHE A 82 -8.96 -3.79 -18.24
CA PHE A 82 -9.21 -2.36 -17.96
C PHE A 82 -8.03 -1.60 -17.36
#